data_AF-A0A7Y1ZW48-F1
#
_entry.id   AF-A0A7Y1ZW48-F1
#
_cell.length_a   1.000
_cell.length_b   1.000
_cell.length_c   1.000
_cell.angle_alpha   90.00
_cell.angle_beta   90.00
_cell.angle_gamma   90.00
#
_symmetry.space_group_name_H-M   'P 1'
#
loop_
_entity.id
_entity.type
_entity.pdbx_description
1 polymer ?
#
loop_
_entity_poly.entity_id
_entity_poly.type
_entity_poly.pdbx_seq_one_letter_code
_entity_poly.pdbx_strand_id
1 'polypeptide(L)'
;MSRRRFARSTWKNGDVATKVASTTVPDSHPAAAADSTRQFLRHVMVVGGTLREWEELGDDRWTARVETLGAIADHAGASFLTLRAFEPGADAVQQPRWERRIGGCHVIIDPCGDGRERFAEAMQRLEPHDPVNEATVAEALYAPADCEPDLIVVLGESTRLPPSLVWELAYGELVFVPLAWSDLGADHLVDAFADFAQRERRFGGLDESDE
;
A
#
# COMPACT_ATOMS: atom_id res chain seq x y z
N MET A 1 18.03 43.88 -14.16
CA MET A 1 17.98 42.42 -14.37
C MET A 1 16.63 41.90 -13.88
N SER A 2 15.74 41.57 -14.83
CA SER A 2 14.34 41.17 -14.55
C SER A 2 14.27 39.66 -14.33
N ARG A 3 13.79 39.23 -13.15
CA ARG A 3 13.55 37.82 -12.83
C ARG A 3 12.23 37.39 -13.49
N ARG A 4 12.32 36.55 -14.53
CA ARG A 4 11.15 35.89 -15.13
C ARG A 4 10.58 34.88 -14.11
N ARG A 5 9.34 35.09 -13.68
CA ARG A 5 8.54 34.09 -12.96
C ARG A 5 8.09 33.05 -13.98
N PHE A 6 8.52 31.80 -13.81
CA PHE A 6 7.90 30.67 -14.50
C PHE A 6 6.58 30.34 -13.81
N ALA A 7 5.52 30.23 -14.61
CA ALA A 7 4.20 29.86 -14.15
C ALA A 7 4.19 28.39 -13.71
N ARG A 8 3.66 28.12 -12.51
CA ARG A 8 3.40 26.76 -12.01
C ARG A 8 2.20 26.18 -12.78
N SER A 9 2.42 25.09 -13.50
CA SER A 9 1.33 24.25 -14.00
C SER A 9 0.79 23.43 -12.84
N THR A 10 -0.45 23.68 -12.44
CA THR A 10 -1.20 22.85 -11.49
C THR A 10 -2.07 21.92 -12.32
N TRP A 11 -1.86 20.61 -12.14
CA TRP A 11 -2.63 19.57 -12.82
C TRP A 11 -4.08 19.61 -12.33
N LYS A 12 -5.03 19.56 -13.27
CA LYS A 12 -6.47 19.61 -13.00
C LYS A 12 -7.09 18.24 -13.28
N ASN A 13 -7.44 17.49 -12.24
CA ASN A 13 -8.34 16.34 -12.34
C ASN A 13 -9.67 16.74 -11.69
N GLY A 14 -10.63 17.15 -12.53
CA GLY A 14 -11.94 17.66 -12.10
C GLY A 14 -12.99 16.56 -11.98
N ASP A 15 -13.66 16.56 -10.82
CA ASP A 15 -15.07 16.30 -10.55
C ASP A 15 -15.79 15.11 -11.24
N VAL A 16 -16.00 14.03 -10.46
CA VAL A 16 -17.30 13.33 -10.43
C VAL A 16 -17.59 12.90 -8.98
N ALA A 17 -18.33 13.74 -8.25
CA ALA A 17 -18.97 13.35 -7.00
C ALA A 17 -20.23 12.54 -7.32
N THR A 18 -20.41 11.36 -6.74
CA THR A 18 -21.73 10.71 -6.69
C THR A 18 -21.99 10.13 -5.31
N LYS A 19 -23.06 10.65 -4.74
CA LYS A 19 -23.67 10.41 -3.44
C LYS A 19 -24.26 8.99 -3.39
N VAL A 20 -23.84 8.16 -2.42
CA VAL A 20 -24.51 6.88 -2.14
C VAL A 20 -25.27 7.00 -0.83
N ALA A 21 -26.59 6.79 -0.93
CA ALA A 21 -27.52 6.81 0.18
C ALA A 21 -27.51 5.48 0.95
N SER A 22 -27.71 5.60 2.26
CA SER A 22 -27.85 4.50 3.21
C SER A 22 -28.99 3.55 2.83
N THR A 23 -28.75 2.24 2.92
CA THR A 23 -29.82 1.23 3.01
C THR A 23 -29.36 0.10 3.94
N THR A 24 -30.26 -0.25 4.85
CA THR A 24 -30.14 -1.21 5.94
C THR A 24 -29.94 -2.66 5.49
N VAL A 25 -29.06 -3.38 6.19
CA VAL A 25 -28.81 -4.84 6.06
C VAL A 25 -29.81 -5.63 6.90
N PRO A 26 -30.43 -6.72 6.39
CA PRO A 26 -31.09 -7.72 7.23
C PRO A 26 -30.17 -8.92 7.51
N ASP A 27 -30.38 -9.51 8.69
CA ASP A 27 -29.63 -10.61 9.30
C ASP A 27 -29.78 -12.01 8.65
N SER A 28 -28.73 -12.81 8.89
CA SER A 28 -28.70 -14.27 9.12
C SER A 28 -28.48 -15.26 7.96
N HIS A 29 -27.33 -15.98 7.99
CA HIS A 29 -27.20 -17.38 8.45
C HIS A 29 -25.72 -17.86 8.34
N PRO A 30 -25.29 -18.86 9.12
CA PRO A 30 -23.87 -19.12 9.37
C PRO A 30 -23.22 -19.83 8.17
N ALA A 31 -22.17 -19.22 7.62
CA ALA A 31 -21.31 -19.87 6.65
C ALA A 31 -20.60 -21.06 7.33
N ALA A 32 -20.58 -22.19 6.62
CA ALA A 32 -19.83 -23.38 6.99
C ALA A 32 -18.40 -23.01 7.41
N ALA A 33 -17.89 -23.68 8.46
CA ALA A 33 -16.56 -23.48 9.00
C ALA A 33 -15.51 -23.45 7.88
N ALA A 34 -15.10 -22.24 7.52
CA ALA A 34 -13.97 -22.01 6.65
C ALA A 34 -12.74 -22.54 7.40
N ASP A 35 -11.91 -23.29 6.68
CA ASP A 35 -10.59 -23.71 7.15
C ASP A 35 -9.80 -22.47 7.59
N SER A 36 -9.81 -22.21 8.90
CA SER A 36 -9.29 -20.98 9.52
C SER A 36 -7.75 -20.88 9.48
N THR A 37 -7.09 -21.87 8.87
CA THR A 37 -5.63 -21.94 8.76
C THR A 37 -5.10 -21.43 7.42
N ARG A 38 -5.96 -21.24 6.41
CA ARG A 38 -5.51 -20.73 5.11
C ARG A 38 -5.35 -19.21 5.18
N GLN A 39 -4.10 -18.75 5.13
CA GLN A 39 -3.80 -17.32 5.10
C GLN A 39 -4.32 -16.72 3.79
N PHE A 40 -5.19 -15.72 3.89
CA PHE A 40 -5.71 -14.98 2.75
C PHE A 40 -4.94 -13.68 2.62
N LEU A 41 -4.36 -13.45 1.44
CA LEU A 41 -3.73 -12.18 1.08
C LEU A 41 -4.82 -11.11 0.94
N ARG A 42 -4.96 -10.19 1.90
CA ARG A 42 -5.97 -9.12 1.87
C ARG A 42 -5.38 -7.79 1.43
N HIS A 43 -4.21 -7.43 1.96
CA HIS A 43 -3.54 -6.18 1.64
C HIS A 43 -2.08 -6.43 1.26
N VAL A 44 -1.74 -6.06 0.03
CA VAL A 44 -0.39 -6.09 -0.52
C VAL A 44 0.18 -4.68 -0.53
N MET A 45 1.40 -4.49 -0.08
CA MET A 45 2.14 -3.24 -0.26
C MET A 45 3.37 -3.49 -1.14
N VAL A 46 3.56 -2.68 -2.18
CA VAL A 46 4.77 -2.69 -3.01
C VAL A 46 5.53 -1.39 -2.73
N VAL A 47 6.76 -1.53 -2.27
CA VAL A 47 7.62 -0.42 -1.84
C VAL A 47 8.83 -0.36 -2.76
N GLY A 48 8.98 0.72 -3.53
CA GLY A 48 10.06 0.79 -4.51
C GLY A 48 10.21 2.14 -5.19
N GLY A 49 11.45 2.47 -5.56
CA GLY A 49 11.80 3.70 -6.26
C GLY A 49 11.63 4.97 -5.43
N THR A 50 12.03 6.07 -6.00
CA THR A 50 11.84 7.45 -5.52
C THR A 50 10.72 8.11 -6.32
N LEU A 51 10.21 9.24 -5.82
CA LEU A 51 9.20 10.01 -6.57
C LEU A 51 9.71 10.49 -7.93
N ARG A 52 11.01 10.77 -8.04
CA ARG A 52 11.63 11.10 -9.31
C ARG A 52 11.62 9.93 -10.28
N GLU A 53 11.94 8.72 -9.84
CA GLU A 53 11.86 7.53 -10.70
C GLU A 53 10.42 7.21 -11.11
N TRP A 54 9.44 7.52 -10.25
CA TRP A 54 8.02 7.41 -10.60
C TRP A 54 7.64 8.41 -11.69
N GLU A 55 8.10 9.66 -11.61
CA GLU A 55 7.91 10.69 -12.65
C GLU A 55 8.60 10.31 -13.96
N GLU A 56 9.82 9.78 -13.89
CA GLU A 56 10.63 9.40 -15.06
C GLU A 56 10.03 8.23 -15.86
N LEU A 57 9.10 7.45 -15.29
CA LEU A 57 8.33 6.47 -16.06
C LEU A 57 7.41 7.11 -17.10
N GLY A 58 6.86 8.29 -16.79
CA GLY A 58 5.82 8.96 -17.58
C GLY A 58 4.42 8.33 -17.43
N ASP A 59 3.41 9.14 -17.71
CA ASP A 59 2.00 8.88 -17.44
C ASP A 59 1.49 7.54 -18.02
N ASP A 60 1.85 7.22 -19.26
CA ASP A 60 1.38 6.01 -19.95
C ASP A 60 1.91 4.74 -19.29
N ARG A 61 3.23 4.69 -19.03
CA ARG A 61 3.87 3.52 -18.39
C ARG A 61 3.44 3.39 -16.94
N TRP A 62 3.30 4.52 -16.25
CA TRP A 62 2.81 4.55 -14.89
C TRP A 62 1.38 4.01 -14.79
N THR A 63 0.49 4.47 -15.68
CA THR A 63 -0.92 4.00 -15.74
C THR A 63 -0.97 2.49 -16.04
N ALA A 64 -0.25 2.04 -17.06
CA ALA A 64 -0.19 0.62 -17.41
C ALA A 64 0.34 -0.25 -16.27
N ARG A 65 1.33 0.25 -15.51
CA ARG A 65 1.87 -0.44 -14.34
C ARG A 65 0.83 -0.57 -13.24
N VAL A 66 0.15 0.52 -12.87
CA VAL A 66 -0.89 0.50 -11.83
C VAL A 66 -2.02 -0.46 -12.20
N GLU A 67 -2.44 -0.46 -13.47
CA GLU A 67 -3.44 -1.40 -14.00
C GLU A 67 -2.97 -2.86 -13.93
N THR A 68 -1.73 -3.13 -14.35
CA THR A 68 -1.16 -4.48 -14.34
C THR A 68 -1.01 -5.02 -12.92
N LEU A 69 -0.40 -4.25 -12.00
CA LEU A 69 -0.20 -4.68 -10.62
C LEU A 69 -1.54 -4.84 -9.89
N GLY A 70 -2.49 -3.93 -10.10
CA GLY A 70 -3.83 -4.03 -9.53
C GLY A 70 -4.59 -5.27 -9.99
N ALA A 71 -4.49 -5.62 -11.28
CA ALA A 71 -5.11 -6.83 -11.82
C ALA A 71 -4.49 -8.12 -11.25
N ILE A 72 -3.18 -8.14 -11.02
CA ILE A 72 -2.48 -9.27 -10.40
C ILE A 72 -2.88 -9.42 -8.94
N ALA A 73 -2.93 -8.32 -8.19
CA ALA A 73 -3.39 -8.31 -6.80
C ALA A 73 -4.86 -8.79 -6.70
N ASP A 74 -5.73 -8.30 -7.58
CA ASP A 74 -7.13 -8.76 -7.68
C ASP A 74 -7.22 -10.27 -7.96
N HIS A 75 -6.45 -10.78 -8.91
CA HIS A 75 -6.42 -12.20 -9.25
C HIS A 75 -5.92 -13.08 -8.08
N ALA A 76 -5.02 -12.55 -7.26
CA ALA A 76 -4.55 -13.20 -6.04
C ALA A 76 -5.53 -13.12 -4.86
N GLY A 77 -6.65 -12.40 -5.01
CA GLY A 77 -7.68 -12.22 -3.99
C GLY A 77 -7.45 -11.04 -3.04
N ALA A 78 -6.46 -10.19 -3.30
CA ALA A 78 -6.18 -9.03 -2.47
C ALA A 78 -7.25 -7.95 -2.64
N SER A 79 -7.80 -7.50 -1.51
CA SER A 79 -8.75 -6.38 -1.46
C SER A 79 -8.05 -5.03 -1.65
N PHE A 80 -6.78 -4.92 -1.24
CA PHE A 80 -6.01 -3.68 -1.30
C PHE A 80 -4.61 -3.92 -1.88
N LEU A 81 -4.16 -2.97 -2.70
CA LEU A 81 -2.78 -2.85 -3.16
C LEU A 81 -2.30 -1.43 -2.87
N THR A 82 -1.30 -1.26 -2.01
CA THR A 82 -0.64 0.03 -1.80
C THR A 82 0.68 0.08 -2.56
N LEU A 83 0.86 1.04 -3.46
CA LEU A 83 2.18 1.37 -4.01
C LEU A 83 2.76 2.53 -3.21
N ARG A 84 3.99 2.37 -2.72
CA ARG A 84 4.69 3.36 -1.90
C ARG A 84 6.11 3.59 -2.37
N ALA A 85 6.55 4.85 -2.35
CA ALA A 85 7.94 5.18 -2.63
C ALA A 85 8.85 4.55 -1.55
N PHE A 86 10.01 4.05 -1.95
CA PHE A 86 11.01 3.51 -1.03
C PHE A 86 11.52 4.60 -0.08
N GLU A 87 11.81 5.77 -0.65
CA GLU A 87 12.24 6.97 0.05
C GLU A 87 11.83 8.20 -0.77
N PRO A 88 11.88 9.43 -0.22
CA PRO A 88 11.45 10.61 -0.96
C PRO A 88 12.28 10.83 -2.24
N GLY A 89 13.60 10.63 -2.14
CA GLY A 89 14.56 10.98 -3.19
C GLY A 89 14.92 12.46 -3.22
N ALA A 90 15.98 12.82 -3.95
CA ALA A 90 16.41 14.22 -4.10
C ALA A 90 15.49 15.00 -5.05
N ASP A 91 15.22 16.27 -4.72
CA ASP A 91 14.40 17.19 -5.52
C ASP A 91 12.99 16.68 -5.88
N ALA A 92 12.48 15.74 -5.09
CA ALA A 92 11.17 15.14 -5.31
C ALA A 92 10.05 16.19 -5.20
N VAL A 93 9.19 16.23 -6.22
CA VAL A 93 7.96 17.01 -6.14
C VAL A 93 6.95 16.20 -5.34
N GLN A 94 6.44 16.78 -4.26
CA GLN A 94 5.37 16.17 -3.48
C GLN A 94 4.15 15.95 -4.38
N GLN A 95 3.66 14.72 -4.42
CA GLN A 95 2.47 14.33 -5.17
C GLN A 95 1.34 14.02 -4.20
N PRO A 96 0.07 14.34 -4.53
CA PRO A 96 -1.03 13.93 -3.69
C PRO A 96 -1.21 12.41 -3.77
N ARG A 97 -1.63 11.81 -2.65
CA ARG A 97 -2.17 10.45 -2.64
C ARG A 97 -3.39 10.38 -3.56
N TRP A 98 -3.53 9.27 -4.27
CA TRP A 98 -4.73 8.98 -5.07
C TRP A 98 -4.99 7.48 -5.15
N GLU A 99 -6.17 7.14 -5.64
CA GLU A 99 -6.75 5.81 -5.53
C GLU A 99 -7.38 5.38 -6.87
N ARG A 100 -7.41 4.09 -7.15
CA ARG A 100 -8.10 3.51 -8.31
C ARG A 100 -8.64 2.13 -7.98
N ARG A 101 -9.87 1.85 -8.45
CA ARG A 101 -10.45 0.50 -8.41
C ARG A 101 -10.02 -0.29 -9.64
N ILE A 102 -9.45 -1.48 -9.46
CA ILE A 102 -9.13 -2.43 -10.53
C ILE A 102 -9.72 -3.78 -10.14
N GLY A 103 -10.79 -4.18 -10.83
CA GLY A 103 -11.58 -5.36 -10.44
C GLY A 103 -12.11 -5.26 -9.01
N GLY A 104 -11.86 -6.31 -8.23
CA GLY A 104 -12.12 -6.41 -6.80
C GLY A 104 -11.04 -5.76 -5.90
N CYS A 105 -9.93 -5.28 -6.45
CA CYS A 105 -8.82 -4.66 -5.71
C CYS A 105 -8.89 -3.12 -5.67
N HIS A 106 -8.65 -2.53 -4.50
CA HIS A 106 -8.53 -1.10 -4.31
C HIS A 106 -7.04 -0.71 -4.30
N VAL A 107 -6.60 -0.05 -5.36
CA VAL A 107 -5.20 0.35 -5.52
C VAL A 107 -5.01 1.75 -4.97
N ILE A 108 -4.10 1.88 -4.01
CA ILE A 108 -3.77 3.10 -3.28
C ILE A 108 -2.35 3.50 -3.69
N ILE A 109 -2.19 4.72 -4.17
CA ILE A 109 -0.88 5.28 -4.50
C ILE A 109 -0.51 6.28 -3.42
N ASP A 110 0.41 5.87 -2.57
CA ASP A 110 0.93 6.64 -1.45
C ASP A 110 2.37 7.11 -1.75
N PRO A 111 2.54 8.34 -2.28
CA PRO A 111 3.85 8.87 -2.64
C PRO A 111 4.72 9.23 -1.42
N CYS A 112 4.22 9.13 -0.18
CA CYS A 112 5.00 9.55 0.98
C CYS A 112 6.17 8.59 1.24
N GLY A 113 7.38 9.03 0.86
CA GLY A 113 8.62 8.29 1.06
C GLY A 113 9.20 8.40 2.47
N ASP A 114 8.65 9.23 3.35
CA ASP A 114 9.09 9.37 4.75
C ASP A 114 8.01 8.84 5.71
N GLY A 115 8.27 7.67 6.31
CA GLY A 115 7.30 7.03 7.18
C GLY A 115 7.05 7.79 8.50
N ARG A 116 8.00 8.63 8.94
CA ARG A 116 7.84 9.44 10.16
C ARG A 116 6.95 10.65 9.90
N GLU A 117 7.14 11.30 8.75
CA GLU A 117 6.25 12.36 8.29
C GLU A 117 4.82 11.83 8.15
N ARG A 118 4.65 10.71 7.42
CA ARG A 118 3.36 10.03 7.25
C ARG A 118 2.69 9.68 8.58
N PHE A 119 3.45 9.16 9.54
CA PHE A 119 2.94 8.87 10.88
C PHE A 119 2.46 10.14 11.58
N ALA A 120 3.26 11.21 11.57
CA ALA A 120 2.88 12.48 12.17
C ALA A 120 1.62 13.07 11.51
N GLU A 121 1.51 13.01 10.19
CA GLU A 121 0.31 13.43 9.45
C GLU A 121 -0.90 12.56 9.78
N ALA A 122 -0.73 11.24 9.95
CA ALA A 122 -1.82 10.36 10.38
C ALA A 122 -2.33 10.74 11.77
N MET A 123 -1.45 11.05 12.71
CA MET A 123 -1.85 11.47 14.06
C MET A 123 -2.56 12.81 14.07
N GLN A 124 -2.24 13.72 13.14
CA GLN A 124 -2.95 15.00 12.99
C GLN A 124 -4.38 14.85 12.46
N ARG A 125 -4.73 13.70 11.86
CA ARG A 125 -6.09 13.42 11.38
C ARG A 125 -7.01 12.86 12.47
N LEU A 126 -6.47 12.47 13.62
CA LEU A 126 -7.28 12.02 14.75
C LEU A 126 -8.00 13.21 15.38
N GLU A 127 -9.28 13.03 15.71
CA GLU A 127 -10.05 14.05 16.41
C GLU A 127 -9.64 14.10 17.88
N PRO A 128 -9.76 15.25 18.57
CA PRO A 128 -9.34 15.39 19.97
C PRO A 128 -9.98 14.41 20.97
N HIS A 129 -11.11 13.79 20.60
CA HIS A 129 -11.84 12.83 21.41
C HIS A 129 -11.58 11.37 21.04
N ASP A 130 -10.85 11.12 19.96
CA ASP A 130 -10.51 9.76 19.55
C ASP A 130 -9.54 9.14 20.57
N PRO A 131 -9.75 7.88 20.98
CA PRO A 131 -8.78 7.20 21.81
C PRO A 131 -7.49 7.00 21.02
N VAL A 132 -6.34 7.34 21.59
CA VAL A 132 -5.04 7.03 20.98
C VAL A 132 -4.63 5.62 21.38
N ASN A 133 -4.79 4.66 20.48
CA ASN A 133 -4.44 3.25 20.67
C ASN A 133 -4.00 2.62 19.34
N GLU A 134 -3.58 1.36 19.37
CA GLU A 134 -3.09 0.64 18.19
C GLU A 134 -4.10 0.64 17.03
N ALA A 135 -5.39 0.41 17.31
CA ALA A 135 -6.43 0.34 16.30
C ALA A 135 -6.68 1.69 15.62
N THR A 136 -6.78 2.78 16.37
CA THR A 136 -7.00 4.12 15.80
C THR A 136 -5.78 4.63 15.04
N VAL A 137 -4.58 4.26 15.51
CA VAL A 137 -3.34 4.56 14.78
C VAL A 137 -3.28 3.80 13.46
N ALA A 138 -3.56 2.49 13.48
CA ALA A 138 -3.59 1.65 12.28
C ALA A 138 -4.62 2.17 11.27
N GLU A 139 -5.85 2.44 11.70
CA GLU A 139 -6.90 2.99 10.84
C GLU A 139 -6.47 4.29 10.18
N ALA A 140 -5.94 5.24 10.95
CA ALA A 140 -5.48 6.52 10.41
C ALA A 140 -4.33 6.33 9.42
N LEU A 141 -3.44 5.37 9.64
CA LEU A 141 -2.23 5.17 8.84
C LEU A 141 -2.49 4.43 7.53
N TYR A 142 -3.35 3.40 7.56
CA TYR A 142 -3.62 2.51 6.44
C TYR A 142 -4.76 2.98 5.54
N ALA A 143 -5.62 3.88 6.04
CA ALA A 143 -6.74 4.41 5.27
C ALA A 143 -6.31 4.87 3.86
N PRO A 144 -7.02 4.43 2.80
CA PRO A 144 -8.35 3.80 2.84
C PRO A 144 -8.35 2.27 3.00
N ALA A 145 -7.19 1.61 3.14
CA ALA A 145 -7.18 0.19 3.46
C ALA A 145 -7.75 -0.03 4.87
N ASP A 146 -8.61 -1.04 5.01
CA ASP A 146 -9.26 -1.39 6.27
C ASP A 146 -8.47 -2.43 7.10
N CYS A 147 -7.24 -2.73 6.67
CA CYS A 147 -6.37 -3.71 7.29
C CYS A 147 -4.90 -3.41 7.04
N GLU A 148 -4.05 -3.93 7.93
CA GLU A 148 -2.60 -3.89 7.78
C GLU A 148 -2.15 -4.74 6.58
N PRO A 149 -1.01 -4.41 5.95
CA PRO A 149 -0.46 -5.24 4.87
C PRO A 149 -0.08 -6.63 5.40
N ASP A 150 -0.57 -7.67 4.72
CA ASP A 150 -0.14 -9.05 4.95
C ASP A 150 1.25 -9.29 4.36
N LEU A 151 1.50 -8.70 3.18
CA LEU A 151 2.72 -8.83 2.41
C LEU A 151 3.22 -7.45 1.99
N ILE A 152 4.50 -7.21 2.22
CA ILE A 152 5.24 -6.03 1.80
C ILE A 152 6.37 -6.49 0.86
N VAL A 153 6.20 -6.19 -0.42
CA VAL A 153 7.19 -6.44 -1.46
C VAL A 153 8.11 -5.22 -1.54
N VAL A 154 9.38 -5.39 -1.17
CA VAL A 154 10.38 -4.33 -1.15
C VAL A 154 11.31 -4.50 -2.35
N LEU A 155 11.35 -3.50 -3.23
CA LEU A 155 12.24 -3.50 -4.38
C LEU A 155 13.60 -2.89 -4.03
N GLY A 156 14.65 -3.45 -4.62
CA GLY A 156 16.02 -3.01 -4.47
C GLY A 156 16.85 -3.94 -3.59
N GLU A 157 18.01 -3.46 -3.17
CA GLU A 157 18.94 -4.22 -2.34
C GLU A 157 18.31 -4.54 -0.97
N SER A 158 18.41 -5.80 -0.52
CA SER A 158 17.89 -6.25 0.78
C SER A 158 18.74 -5.80 1.98
N THR A 159 19.75 -4.97 1.75
CA THR A 159 20.68 -4.47 2.78
C THR A 159 20.12 -3.30 3.58
N ARG A 160 18.97 -2.74 3.19
CA ARG A 160 18.36 -1.58 3.84
C ARG A 160 16.84 -1.69 3.87
N LEU A 161 16.27 -1.47 5.05
CA LEU A 161 14.81 -1.29 5.20
C LEU A 161 14.38 0.07 4.63
N PRO A 162 13.23 0.15 3.95
CA PRO A 162 12.73 1.41 3.42
C PRO A 162 12.41 2.39 4.57
N PRO A 163 12.94 3.64 4.55
CA PRO A 163 12.56 4.66 5.53
C PRO A 163 11.07 5.05 5.46
N SER A 164 10.40 4.70 4.36
CA SER A 164 8.95 4.88 4.20
C SER A 164 8.11 3.92 5.04
N LEU A 165 8.71 2.87 5.62
CA LEU A 165 8.07 1.90 6.49
C LEU A 165 8.50 2.11 7.95
N VAL A 166 7.52 2.29 8.84
CA VAL A 166 7.79 2.50 10.28
C VAL A 166 6.87 1.62 11.11
N TRP A 167 5.56 1.80 10.96
CA TRP A 167 4.54 1.03 11.68
C TRP A 167 4.25 -0.31 10.97
N GLU A 168 4.34 -0.31 9.64
CA GLU A 168 4.02 -1.43 8.75
C GLU A 168 4.80 -2.71 9.02
N LEU A 169 5.99 -2.58 9.59
CA LEU A 169 6.92 -3.69 9.78
C LEU A 169 6.58 -4.57 10.99
N ALA A 170 5.56 -4.22 11.78
CA ALA A 170 5.23 -4.95 13.00
C ALA A 170 4.79 -6.40 12.73
N TYR A 171 3.92 -6.61 11.74
CA TYR A 171 3.34 -7.92 11.44
C TYR A 171 3.31 -8.28 9.95
N GLY A 172 3.67 -7.37 9.05
CA GLY A 172 3.70 -7.64 7.61
C GLY A 172 4.87 -8.53 7.20
N GLU A 173 4.61 -9.52 6.36
CA GLU A 173 5.66 -10.37 5.78
C GLU A 173 6.47 -9.58 4.75
N LEU A 174 7.79 -9.68 4.79
CA LEU A 174 8.67 -8.98 3.85
C LEU A 174 9.18 -9.94 2.75
N VAL A 175 9.04 -9.52 1.50
CA VAL A 175 9.69 -10.14 0.34
C VAL A 175 10.56 -9.09 -0.32
N PHE A 176 11.88 -9.33 -0.35
CA PHE A 176 12.82 -8.45 -1.06
C PHE A 176 13.02 -8.95 -2.48
N VAL A 177 12.83 -8.06 -3.46
CA VAL A 177 13.04 -8.35 -4.87
C VAL A 177 14.20 -7.47 -5.38
N PRO A 178 15.36 -8.06 -5.73
CA PRO A 178 16.58 -7.31 -6.04
C PRO A 178 16.54 -6.73 -7.47
N LEU A 179 15.59 -5.83 -7.72
CA LEU A 179 15.42 -5.12 -8.98
C LEU A 179 15.12 -3.65 -8.76
N ALA A 180 15.40 -2.83 -9.77
CA ALA A 180 15.07 -1.41 -9.76
C ALA A 180 13.57 -1.19 -10.04
N TRP A 181 13.02 -0.07 -9.56
CA TRP A 181 11.61 0.27 -9.79
C TRP A 181 11.24 0.25 -11.28
N SER A 182 12.11 0.70 -12.18
CA SER A 182 11.87 0.69 -13.63
C SER A 182 11.60 -0.71 -14.18
N ASP A 183 12.15 -1.74 -13.55
CA ASP A 183 12.20 -3.11 -14.05
C ASP A 183 11.11 -4.00 -13.43
N LEU A 184 10.33 -3.47 -12.47
CA LEU A 184 9.21 -4.17 -11.90
C LEU A 184 8.21 -4.56 -13.01
N GLY A 185 7.88 -5.85 -13.03
CA GLY A 185 6.99 -6.50 -13.97
C GLY A 185 6.04 -7.47 -13.26
N ALA A 186 5.08 -7.99 -14.01
CA ALA A 186 4.02 -8.86 -13.50
C ALA A 186 4.55 -10.10 -12.76
N ASP A 187 5.47 -10.81 -13.39
CA ASP A 187 6.00 -12.09 -12.89
C ASP A 187 6.64 -11.95 -11.52
N HIS A 188 7.35 -10.84 -11.27
CA HIS A 188 7.97 -10.57 -9.97
C HIS A 188 6.96 -10.46 -8.82
N LEU A 189 5.76 -9.92 -9.08
CA LEU A 189 4.71 -9.83 -8.07
C LEU A 189 4.05 -11.20 -7.85
N VAL A 190 3.86 -11.97 -8.93
CA VAL A 190 3.36 -13.36 -8.84
C VAL A 190 4.32 -14.23 -8.03
N ASP A 191 5.62 -14.12 -8.27
CA ASP A 191 6.65 -14.84 -7.53
C ASP A 191 6.64 -14.46 -6.03
N ALA A 192 6.49 -13.17 -5.72
CA ALA A 192 6.36 -12.70 -4.34
C ALA A 192 5.12 -13.26 -3.63
N PHE A 193 4.00 -13.41 -4.34
CA PHE A 193 2.78 -14.02 -3.79
C PHE A 193 2.95 -15.52 -3.56
N ALA A 194 3.64 -16.22 -4.47
CA ALA A 194 3.95 -17.63 -4.33
C ALA A 194 4.91 -17.90 -3.15
N ASP A 195 5.87 -17.00 -2.91
CA ASP A 195 6.74 -17.07 -1.73
C ASP A 195 5.96 -16.84 -0.43
N PHE A 196 5.09 -15.82 -0.39
CA PHE A 196 4.22 -15.55 0.76
C PHE A 196 3.33 -16.76 1.10
N ALA A 197 2.74 -17.42 0.10
CA ALA A 197 1.84 -18.55 0.30
C ALA A 197 2.51 -19.77 0.96
N GLN A 198 3.84 -19.82 1.01
CA GLN A 198 4.60 -20.91 1.66
C GLN A 198 4.93 -20.62 3.13
N ARG A 199 4.62 -19.42 3.64
CA ARG A 199 5.02 -18.99 4.99
C ARG A 199 3.95 -19.29 6.04
N GLU A 200 4.40 -19.65 7.23
CA GLU A 200 3.54 -19.82 8.41
C GLU A 200 3.68 -18.60 9.35
N ARG A 201 2.65 -17.76 9.40
CA ARG A 201 2.62 -16.57 10.27
C ARG A 201 2.28 -16.99 11.69
N ARG A 202 3.21 -16.73 12.62
CA ARG A 202 3.05 -17.09 14.03
C ARG A 202 2.51 -15.96 14.90
N PHE A 203 2.56 -14.70 14.45
CA PHE A 203 2.08 -13.51 15.19
C PHE A 203 2.50 -13.49 16.68
N GLY A 204 3.69 -14.00 17.01
CA GLY A 204 4.18 -14.11 18.39
C GLY A 204 3.68 -15.33 19.19
N GLY A 205 2.94 -16.25 18.58
CA GLY A 205 2.61 -17.56 19.14
C GLY A 205 3.80 -18.51 19.16
N LEU A 206 3.94 -19.27 20.25
CA LEU A 206 4.92 -20.36 20.36
C LEU A 206 4.30 -21.63 19.75
N ASP A 207 5.09 -22.41 19.03
CA ASP A 207 4.65 -23.74 18.58
C ASP A 207 4.50 -24.63 19.82
N GLU A 208 3.41 -25.39 19.91
CA GLU A 208 3.19 -26.38 20.99
C GLU A 208 4.17 -27.59 20.92
N SER A 209 5.23 -27.54 20.11
CA SER A 209 6.13 -28.67 19.86
C SER A 209 7.50 -28.60 20.55
N ASP A 210 7.74 -27.62 21.42
CA ASP A 210 8.96 -27.58 22.24
C ASP A 210 8.67 -28.03 23.69
N GLU A 211 8.41 -29.33 23.87
CA GLU A 211 8.51 -30.06 25.16
C GLU A 211 9.75 -30.96 25.21
#